data_AF-A0A838Q082-F1
#
_entry.id   AF-A0A838Q082-F1
#
_cell.length_a   1.000
_cell.length_b   1.000
_cell.length_c   1.000
_cell.angle_alpha   90.00
_cell.angle_beta   90.00
_cell.angle_gamma   90.00
#
_symmetry.space_group_name_H-M   'P 1'
#
loop_
_entity.id
_entity.type
_entity.pdbx_description
1 polymer ?
#
loop_
_entity_poly.entity_id
_entity_poly.type
_entity_poly.pdbx_seq_one_letter_code
_entity_poly.pdbx_strand_id
1 'polypeptide(L)' 'MNKPKFQLHRTHCGCTALAAAVAFTALIGTSQLHASDHIDSPSTTQDRGSDLTDTYAFLDPNDNSQVILIMSTQGF' A
#
# COMPACT_ATOMS: atom_id res chain seq x y z
N MET A 1 -3.72 58.48 28.29
CA MET A 1 -4.61 58.22 27.14
C MET A 1 -4.08 57.01 26.40
N ASN A 2 -4.91 55.96 26.25
CA ASN A 2 -4.52 54.58 25.94
C ASN A 2 -3.92 54.36 24.52
N LYS A 3 -2.92 53.50 24.41
CA LYS A 3 -2.41 52.97 23.12
C LYS A 3 -3.27 51.78 22.65
N PRO A 4 -3.54 51.63 21.33
CA PRO A 4 -4.29 50.48 20.83
C PRO A 4 -3.40 49.22 20.82
N LYS A 5 -3.93 48.12 21.36
CA LYS A 5 -3.30 46.80 21.28
C LYS A 5 -3.76 46.10 20.01
N PHE A 6 -2.86 45.90 19.06
CA PHE A 6 -3.09 45.07 17.89
C PHE A 6 -3.11 43.60 18.35
N GLN A 7 -4.30 43.01 18.50
CA GLN A 7 -4.42 41.58 18.81
C GLN A 7 -4.24 40.77 17.53
N LEU A 8 -3.05 40.19 17.37
CA LEU A 8 -2.79 39.15 16.38
C LEU A 8 -3.52 37.88 16.83
N HIS A 9 -4.67 37.58 16.21
CA HIS A 9 -5.37 36.32 16.41
C HIS A 9 -4.45 35.18 15.95
N ARG A 10 -3.83 34.51 16.92
CA ARG A 10 -3.03 33.31 16.70
C ARG A 10 -3.88 32.27 15.99
N THR A 11 -3.43 31.87 14.81
CA THR A 11 -3.99 30.83 13.95
C THR A 11 -3.79 29.44 14.58
N HIS A 12 -4.46 29.17 15.70
CA HIS A 12 -4.49 27.84 16.33
C HIS A 12 -5.38 26.85 15.56
N CYS A 13 -6.23 27.35 14.66
CA CYS A 13 -7.18 26.56 13.88
C CYS A 13 -6.51 25.62 12.87
N GLY A 14 -5.32 25.98 12.35
CA GLY A 14 -4.62 25.18 11.33
C GLY A 14 -4.00 23.88 11.86
N CYS A 15 -3.31 23.95 13.01
CA CYS A 15 -2.68 22.76 13.62
C CYS A 15 -3.71 21.74 14.11
N THR A 16 -4.85 22.21 14.63
CA THR A 16 -5.91 21.32 15.12
C THR A 16 -6.61 20.57 13.99
N ALA A 17 -6.77 21.21 12.83
CA ALA A 17 -7.38 20.57 11.66
C ALA A 17 -6.52 19.43 11.09
N LEU A 18 -5.20 19.63 11.00
CA LEU A 18 -4.29 18.60 10.49
C LEU A 18 -4.22 17.40 11.45
N ALA A 19 -4.13 17.66 12.76
CA ALA A 19 -4.11 16.60 13.77
C ALA A 19 -5.41 15.78 13.76
N ALA A 20 -6.57 16.45 13.60
CA ALA A 20 -7.86 15.78 13.50
C ALA A 20 -7.97 14.93 12.21
N ALA A 21 -7.44 15.40 11.08
CA ALA A 21 -7.42 14.64 9.84
C ALA A 21 -6.58 13.37 9.94
N VAL A 22 -5.38 13.45 10.53
CA VAL A 22 -4.49 12.30 10.75
C VAL A 22 -5.10 11.29 11.74
N ALA A 23 -5.71 11.79 12.81
CA ALA A 23 -6.42 10.94 13.78
C ALA A 23 -7.63 10.24 13.12
N PHE A 24 -8.36 10.93 12.25
CA PHE A 24 -9.48 10.35 11.53
C PHE A 24 -9.01 9.23 10.58
N THR A 25 -7.92 9.42 9.82
CA THR A 25 -7.35 8.37 8.96
C THR A 25 -6.84 7.15 9.73
N ALA A 26 -6.42 7.32 10.99
CA ALA A 26 -5.99 6.21 11.84
C ALA A 26 -7.17 5.39 12.42
N LEU A 27 -8.37 5.98 12.51
CA LEU A 27 -9.58 5.34 13.03
C LEU A 27 -10.36 4.55 11.97
N ILE A 28 -10.26 4.95 10.71
CA ILE A 28 -10.68 4.12 9.56
C ILE A 28 -9.59 3.06 9.38
N GLY A 29 -9.71 1.97 10.15
CA GLY A 29 -8.74 0.88 10.16
C GLY A 29 -8.31 0.51 8.73
N THR A 30 -7.01 0.31 8.54
CA THR A 30 -6.47 -0.14 7.26
C THR A 30 -7.20 -1.42 6.88
N SER A 31 -7.95 -1.39 5.77
CA SER A 31 -8.49 -2.62 5.20
C SER A 31 -7.33 -3.60 4.98
N GLN A 32 -7.56 -4.87 5.25
CA GLN A 32 -6.61 -5.91 4.84
C GLN A 32 -6.56 -5.90 3.32
N LEU A 33 -5.58 -5.19 2.76
CA LEU A 33 -5.32 -5.19 1.33
C LEU A 33 -4.66 -6.53 1.01
N HIS A 34 -5.30 -7.31 0.15
CA HIS A 34 -4.65 -8.46 -0.46
C HIS A 34 -3.62 -7.92 -1.46
N ALA A 35 -2.37 -8.34 -1.33
CA ALA A 35 -1.36 -8.00 -2.32
C ALA A 35 -1.81 -8.57 -3.67
N SER A 36 -1.97 -7.71 -4.67
CA SER A 36 -2.04 -8.16 -6.06
C SER A 36 -0.65 -8.68 -6.41
N ASP A 37 -0.55 -9.98 -6.68
CA ASP A 37 0.61 -10.61 -7.32
C ASP A 37 0.71 -10.23 -8.81
N HIS A 38 -0.35 -9.60 -9.32
CA HIS A 38 -0.44 -9.00 -10.64
C HIS A 38 0.02 -7.52 -10.64
N ILE A 39 0.34 -6.97 -11.81
CA ILE A 39 0.90 -5.63 -12.03
C ILE A 39 0.06 -4.46 -11.47
N ASP A 40 -1.20 -4.69 -11.14
CA ASP A 40 -2.12 -3.69 -10.57
C ASP A 40 -1.67 -3.18 -9.18
N SER A 41 -0.77 -3.90 -8.50
CA SER A 41 -0.12 -3.35 -7.31
C SER A 41 1.00 -2.36 -7.66
N PRO A 42 1.08 -1.21 -6.98
CA PRO A 42 2.20 -0.27 -7.13
C PRO A 42 3.57 -0.92 -6.88
N SER A 43 3.62 -1.95 -6.02
CA SER A 43 4.87 -2.66 -5.72
C SER A 43 5.33 -3.55 -6.88
N THR A 44 4.41 -4.29 -7.52
CA THR A 44 4.71 -5.15 -8.68
C THR A 44 4.98 -4.33 -9.94
N THR A 45 4.40 -3.13 -10.06
CA THR A 45 4.75 -2.19 -11.14
C THR A 45 6.24 -1.76 -11.12
N GLN A 46 6.84 -1.59 -9.94
CA GLN A 46 8.25 -1.17 -9.82
C GLN A 46 9.24 -2.33 -9.96
N ASP A 47 8.83 -3.55 -9.60
CA ASP A 47 9.58 -4.78 -9.82
C ASP A 47 8.77 -5.73 -10.69
N ARG A 48 8.95 -5.61 -12.00
CA ARG A 48 8.26 -6.48 -12.96
C ARG A 48 8.57 -7.96 -12.76
N GLY A 49 9.73 -8.31 -12.19
CA GLY A 49 10.06 -9.71 -11.87
C GLY A 49 9.12 -10.32 -10.82
N SER A 50 8.41 -9.49 -10.07
CA SER A 50 7.44 -9.92 -9.05
C SER A 50 6.00 -10.05 -9.57
N ASP A 51 5.73 -9.68 -10.84
CA ASP A 51 4.42 -9.81 -11.49
C ASP A 51 4.22 -11.24 -12.02
N LEU A 52 3.48 -12.07 -11.27
CA LEU A 52 3.19 -13.45 -11.64
C LEU A 52 1.94 -13.51 -12.52
N THR A 53 2.02 -14.28 -13.62
CA THR A 53 0.89 -14.42 -14.56
C THR A 53 0.31 -15.83 -14.59
N ASP A 54 1.06 -16.81 -15.09
CA ASP A 54 0.62 -18.20 -15.14
C ASP A 54 1.48 -19.05 -14.20
N THR A 55 0.84 -19.97 -13.47
CA THR A 55 1.53 -20.94 -12.58
C THR A 55 0.97 -22.34 -12.77
N TYR A 56 1.85 -23.31 -13.02
CA TYR A 56 1.54 -24.73 -13.10
C TYR A 56 2.37 -25.53 -12.09
N ALA A 57 1.73 -26.42 -11.34
CA ALA A 57 2.38 -27.28 -10.36
C ALA A 57 1.88 -28.72 -10.51
N PHE A 58 2.82 -29.67 -10.58
CA PHE A 58 2.52 -31.10 -10.64
C PHE A 58 3.68 -31.91 -10.05
N LEU A 59 3.42 -33.16 -9.68
CA LEU A 59 4.47 -34.07 -9.20
C LEU A 59 5.41 -34.45 -10.35
N ASP A 60 6.69 -34.63 -10.05
CA ASP A 60 7.64 -35.16 -11.03
C ASP A 60 7.19 -36.58 -11.44
N PRO A 61 6.96 -36.85 -12.74
CA PRO A 61 6.52 -38.16 -13.20
C PRO A 61 7.53 -39.29 -12.91
N ASN A 62 8.78 -38.97 -12.58
CA ASN A 62 9.82 -39.92 -12.22
C ASN A 62 9.98 -40.07 -10.69
N ASP A 63 9.52 -39.11 -9.89
CA ASP A 63 9.62 -39.10 -8.43
C ASP A 63 8.55 -38.23 -7.77
N ASN A 64 7.48 -38.87 -7.27
CA ASN A 64 6.36 -38.19 -6.62
C ASN A 64 6.70 -37.54 -5.26
N SER A 65 7.95 -37.62 -4.78
CA SER A 65 8.41 -36.82 -3.63
C SER A 65 8.83 -35.39 -4.01
N GLN A 66 8.90 -35.08 -5.30
CA GLN A 66 9.29 -33.77 -5.84
C GLN A 66 8.13 -33.08 -6.57
N VAL A 67 8.16 -31.75 -6.59
CA VAL A 67 7.21 -30.90 -7.32
C VAL A 67 7.94 -30.19 -8.45
N ILE A 68 7.39 -30.28 -9.65
CA ILE A 68 7.76 -29.42 -10.78
C ILE A 68 6.88 -28.17 -10.71
N LEU A 69 7.53 -27.01 -10.69
CA LEU A 69 6.89 -25.70 -10.69
C LEU A 69 7.31 -24.95 -11.96
N ILE A 70 6.32 -24.50 -12.73
CA ILE A 70 6.50 -23.67 -13.92
C ILE A 70 5.72 -22.38 -13.70
N MET A 71 6.38 -21.23 -13.86
CA MET A 71 5.73 -19.93 -13.74
C MET A 71 6.24 -18.96 -14.80
N SER A 72 5.40 -18.01 -15.19
CA SER A 72 5.81 -16.84 -15.97
C SER A 72 5.80 -15.59 -15.09
N THR A 73 6.87 -14.80 -15.23
CA THR A 73 6.98 -13.47 -14.64
C THR A 73 6.86 -12.43 -15.75
N GLN A 74 6.20 -11.31 -15.48
CA GLN A 74 5.84 -10.25 -16.44
C GLN A 74 4.74 -10.67 -17.43
N GLY A 75 3.54 -10.13 -17.24
CA GLY A 75 2.47 -10.22 -18.24
C GLY A 75 2.72 -9.38 -19.51
N PHE A 76 2.01 -9.73 -20.58
CA PHE A 76 2.04 -9.04 -21.88
C PHE A 76 1.28 -7.72 -21.90
#